data_AF-A0A318CP17-F1
#
_entry.id   AF-A0A318CP17-F1
#
_cell.length_a   1.000
_cell.length_b   1.000
_cell.length_c   1.000
_cell.angle_alpha   90.00
_cell.angle_beta   90.00
_cell.angle_gamma   90.00
#
_symmetry.space_group_name_H-M   'P 1'
#
loop_
_entity.id
_entity.type
_entity.pdbx_description
1 polymer ?
#
loop_
_entity_poly.entity_id
_entity_poly.type
_entity_poly.pdbx_seq_one_letter_code
_entity_poly.pdbx_strand_id
1 'polypeptide(L)'
;MSDGKLVQWDLTRLYGSPDDPSLEEDIRILISESDKLIKDFKGRIQTESVKASELKIAIEREEDLMNRFFRLSMFSFLSHSTDSKEPAVQKLLRKIDDLESQLESKLLFLKLELSKVSEDFFNSLMNSTELADYRHHLDLIRTQRKHMLSEPEERIMVLKEITGKKAILNLYDEFTSSFTYRITTGASEETLTESEVETLRRDHDSELRKKAFESLFRKAKENSIVLTNLYNSLSRDWDLEADKRGYDSPISMRNELNEVSDEAVNCIIDATTDGYSVV
;
A
#
# COMPACT_ATOMS: atom_id res chain seq x y z
N MET A 1 -20.31 -5.77 30.33
CA MET A 1 -20.40 -5.71 28.86
C MET A 1 -20.81 -7.10 28.41
N SER A 2 -21.83 -7.24 27.55
CA SER A 2 -22.34 -8.57 27.18
C SER A 2 -21.28 -9.39 26.45
N ASP A 3 -21.04 -10.63 26.88
CA ASP A 3 -20.28 -11.69 26.20
C ASP A 3 -20.95 -12.15 24.87
N GLY A 4 -21.57 -11.22 24.14
CA GLY A 4 -22.11 -11.50 22.82
C GLY A 4 -20.96 -11.52 21.82
N LYS A 5 -20.73 -12.65 21.14
CA LYS A 5 -19.86 -12.67 19.95
C LYS A 5 -20.32 -11.55 19.02
N LEU A 6 -19.46 -10.54 18.85
CA LEU A 6 -19.67 -9.49 17.86
C LEU A 6 -19.90 -10.14 16.49
N VAL A 7 -20.76 -9.55 15.67
CA VAL A 7 -20.97 -10.03 14.30
C VAL A 7 -19.64 -9.90 13.56
N GLN A 8 -19.06 -11.03 13.18
CA GLN A 8 -17.82 -11.11 12.41
C GLN A 8 -18.12 -11.38 10.95
N TRP A 9 -17.20 -10.95 10.09
CA TRP A 9 -17.29 -11.21 8.66
C TRP A 9 -17.04 -12.70 8.40
N ASP A 10 -17.79 -13.27 7.46
CA ASP A 10 -17.55 -14.65 7.03
C ASP A 10 -16.43 -14.69 5.98
N LEU A 11 -15.20 -14.91 6.46
CA LEU A 11 -14.01 -15.02 5.61
C LEU A 11 -13.83 -16.41 5.00
N THR A 12 -14.67 -17.39 5.34
CA THR A 12 -14.56 -18.77 4.84
C THR A 12 -14.80 -18.88 3.33
N ARG A 13 -15.39 -17.85 2.72
CA ARG A 13 -15.49 -17.70 1.27
C ARG A 13 -14.15 -17.48 0.56
N LEU A 14 -13.13 -17.04 1.30
CA LEU A 14 -11.77 -16.89 0.82
C LEU A 14 -10.94 -18.12 1.23
N TYR A 15 -10.78 -18.33 2.54
CA TYR A 15 -10.05 -19.46 3.13
C TYR A 15 -10.66 -19.83 4.49
N GLY A 16 -10.59 -21.11 4.85
CA GLY A 16 -11.22 -21.62 6.06
C GLY A 16 -10.57 -21.17 7.37
N SER A 17 -9.25 -20.95 7.35
CA SER A 17 -8.48 -20.48 8.51
C SER A 17 -7.09 -19.99 8.09
N PRO A 18 -6.33 -19.34 8.99
CA PRO A 18 -4.93 -18.97 8.73
C PRO A 18 -3.98 -20.16 8.45
N ASP A 19 -4.41 -21.38 8.78
CA ASP A 19 -3.66 -22.63 8.54
C ASP A 19 -4.30 -23.48 7.41
N ASP A 20 -5.19 -22.89 6.60
CA ASP A 20 -5.84 -23.60 5.49
C ASP A 20 -4.79 -24.11 4.48
N PRO A 21 -4.72 -25.43 4.20
CA PRO A 21 -3.75 -25.99 3.26
C PRO A 21 -3.81 -25.40 1.84
N SER A 22 -4.96 -24.85 1.44
CA SER A 22 -5.11 -24.18 0.15
C SER A 22 -4.33 -22.87 0.05
N LEU A 23 -4.03 -22.20 1.18
CA LEU A 23 -3.13 -21.04 1.20
C LEU A 23 -1.74 -21.45 0.69
N GLU A 24 -1.19 -22.54 1.24
CA GLU A 24 0.14 -23.03 0.84
C GLU A 24 0.19 -23.48 -0.62
N GLU A 25 -0.90 -24.05 -1.13
CA GLU A 25 -1.00 -24.42 -2.54
C GLU A 25 -1.03 -23.18 -3.44
N ASP A 26 -1.83 -22.17 -3.10
CA ASP A 26 -1.89 -20.92 -3.86
C ASP A 26 -0.55 -20.20 -3.89
N ILE A 27 0.17 -20.18 -2.77
CA ILE A 27 1.52 -19.61 -2.69
C ILE A 27 2.49 -20.37 -3.60
N ARG A 28 2.46 -21.70 -3.62
CA ARG A 28 3.28 -22.51 -4.54
C ARG A 28 2.94 -22.22 -6.00
N ILE A 29 1.66 -22.09 -6.34
CA ILE A 29 1.20 -21.75 -7.69
C ILE A 29 1.73 -20.37 -8.09
N LEU A 30 1.61 -19.35 -7.24
CA LEU A 30 2.11 -18.00 -7.50
C LEU A 30 3.62 -17.97 -7.78
N ILE A 31 4.41 -18.68 -6.97
CA ILE A 31 5.86 -18.77 -7.16
C ILE A 31 6.18 -19.48 -8.49
N SER A 32 5.52 -20.60 -8.77
CA SER A 32 5.74 -21.37 -9.99
C SER A 32 5.36 -20.60 -11.26
N GLU A 33 4.20 -19.93 -11.26
CA GLU A 33 3.72 -19.18 -12.42
C GLU A 33 4.53 -17.90 -12.65
N SER A 34 4.99 -17.21 -11.60
CA SER A 34 5.92 -16.09 -11.75
C SER A 34 7.28 -16.52 -12.32
N ASP A 35 7.81 -17.66 -11.90
CA ASP A 35 9.06 -18.22 -12.46
C ASP A 35 8.92 -18.61 -13.93
N LYS A 36 7.78 -19.19 -14.32
CA LYS A 36 7.48 -19.47 -15.73
C LYS A 36 7.35 -18.18 -16.54
N LEU A 37 6.66 -17.17 -16.03
CA LEU A 37 6.49 -15.89 -16.72
C LEU A 37 7.83 -15.22 -16.99
N ILE A 38 8.73 -15.20 -15.99
CA ILE A 38 10.11 -14.74 -16.15
C ILE A 38 10.83 -15.54 -17.25
N LYS A 39 10.79 -16.87 -17.17
CA LYS A 39 11.47 -17.74 -18.14
C LYS A 39 11.00 -17.50 -19.57
N ASP A 40 9.71 -17.27 -19.76
CA ASP A 40 9.09 -17.20 -21.08
C ASP A 40 9.25 -15.82 -21.74
N PHE A 41 9.38 -14.74 -20.95
CA PHE A 41 9.35 -13.35 -21.46
C PHE A 41 10.54 -12.47 -21.09
N LYS A 42 11.25 -12.72 -19.99
CA LYS A 42 12.35 -11.85 -19.57
C LYS A 42 13.46 -11.81 -20.62
N GLY A 43 13.91 -10.61 -20.97
CA GLY A 43 14.89 -10.29 -21.99
C GLY A 43 14.31 -10.16 -23.39
N ARG A 44 13.13 -10.74 -23.67
CA ARG A 44 12.51 -10.72 -25.00
C ARG A 44 11.82 -9.39 -25.31
N ILE A 45 11.27 -8.74 -24.30
CA ILE A 45 10.54 -7.48 -24.46
C ILE A 45 11.53 -6.37 -24.78
N GLN A 46 12.61 -6.23 -23.99
CA GLN A 46 13.63 -5.21 -24.23
C GLN A 46 14.40 -5.40 -25.54
N THR A 47 14.43 -6.62 -26.08
CA THR A 47 15.02 -6.92 -27.40
C THR A 47 14.01 -6.81 -28.54
N GLU A 48 12.80 -6.32 -28.25
CA GLU A 48 11.74 -6.06 -29.23
C GLU A 48 11.35 -7.31 -30.04
N SER A 49 11.54 -8.49 -29.44
CA SER A 49 11.31 -9.79 -30.10
C SER A 49 9.91 -10.37 -29.85
N VAL A 50 9.10 -9.70 -29.03
CA VAL A 50 7.73 -10.10 -28.71
C VAL A 50 6.74 -9.47 -29.68
N LYS A 51 5.72 -10.21 -30.08
CA LYS A 51 4.56 -9.67 -30.80
C LYS A 51 3.52 -9.12 -29.81
N ALA A 52 2.63 -8.25 -30.28
CA ALA A 52 1.52 -7.75 -29.47
C ALA A 52 0.67 -8.86 -28.85
N SER A 53 0.39 -9.94 -29.60
CA SER A 53 -0.32 -11.11 -29.09
C SER A 53 0.43 -11.86 -27.98
N GLU A 54 1.76 -11.89 -28.04
CA GLU A 54 2.59 -12.52 -26.99
C GLU A 54 2.66 -11.63 -25.75
N LEU A 55 2.79 -10.30 -25.94
CA LEU A 55 2.74 -9.34 -24.83
C LEU A 55 1.39 -9.40 -24.12
N LYS A 56 0.28 -9.53 -24.85
CA LYS A 56 -1.06 -9.72 -24.28
C LYS A 56 -1.08 -10.91 -23.33
N ILE A 57 -0.53 -12.06 -23.76
CA ILE A 57 -0.42 -13.26 -22.93
C ILE A 57 0.42 -13.01 -21.68
N ALA A 58 1.50 -12.23 -21.77
CA ALA A 58 2.30 -11.88 -20.61
C ALA A 58 1.51 -11.05 -19.59
N ILE A 59 0.76 -10.05 -20.06
CA ILE A 59 -0.07 -9.17 -19.22
C ILE A 59 -1.21 -9.98 -18.58
N GLU A 60 -1.96 -10.78 -19.35
CA GLU A 60 -3.04 -11.63 -18.82
C GLU A 60 -2.54 -12.59 -17.73
N ARG A 61 -1.33 -13.15 -17.90
CA ARG A 61 -0.72 -14.02 -16.88
C ARG A 61 -0.29 -13.25 -15.64
N GLU A 62 0.21 -12.02 -15.79
CA GLU A 62 0.50 -11.13 -14.66
C GLU A 62 -0.79 -10.77 -13.91
N GLU A 63 -1.87 -10.46 -14.62
CA GLU A 63 -3.18 -10.18 -14.03
C GLU A 63 -3.73 -11.38 -13.24
N ASP A 64 -3.68 -12.58 -13.81
CA ASP A 64 -4.12 -13.81 -13.15
C ASP A 64 -3.30 -14.11 -11.88
N LEU A 65 -1.98 -13.89 -11.95
CA LEU A 65 -1.07 -13.97 -10.80
C LEU A 65 -1.50 -12.98 -9.71
N MET A 66 -1.66 -11.70 -10.06
CA MET A 66 -1.99 -10.65 -9.11
C MET A 66 -3.39 -10.86 -8.51
N ASN A 67 -4.38 -11.28 -9.30
CA ASN A 67 -5.71 -11.62 -8.80
C ASN A 67 -5.69 -12.75 -7.76
N ARG A 68 -4.87 -13.79 -7.98
CA ARG A 68 -4.72 -14.87 -7.00
C ARG A 68 -3.99 -14.37 -5.75
N PHE A 69 -2.94 -13.55 -5.89
CA PHE A 69 -2.25 -12.94 -4.76
C PHE A 69 -3.18 -12.05 -3.93
N PHE A 70 -3.98 -11.19 -4.57
CA PHE A 70 -4.91 -10.30 -3.87
C PHE A 70 -5.92 -11.07 -3.01
N ARG A 71 -6.37 -12.25 -3.44
CA ARG A 71 -7.25 -13.09 -2.61
C ARG A 71 -6.57 -13.50 -1.29
N LEU A 72 -5.31 -13.92 -1.35
CA LEU A 72 -4.51 -14.26 -0.16
C LEU A 72 -4.29 -13.04 0.74
N SER A 73 -3.88 -11.92 0.14
CA SER A 73 -3.62 -10.66 0.84
C SER A 73 -4.86 -10.15 1.55
N MET A 74 -6.01 -10.11 0.87
CA MET A 74 -7.28 -9.71 1.46
C MET A 74 -7.69 -10.61 2.62
N PHE A 75 -7.59 -11.93 2.48
CA PHE A 75 -7.90 -12.84 3.59
C PHE A 75 -7.02 -12.59 4.81
N SER A 76 -5.71 -12.44 4.59
CA SER A 76 -4.74 -12.17 5.64
C SER A 76 -5.04 -10.84 6.36
N PHE A 77 -5.23 -9.76 5.59
CA PHE A 77 -5.51 -8.43 6.13
C PHE A 77 -6.86 -8.36 6.88
N LEU A 78 -7.90 -8.96 6.34
CA LEU A 78 -9.23 -8.98 6.97
C LEU A 78 -9.25 -9.84 8.25
N SER A 79 -8.51 -10.95 8.26
CA SER A 79 -8.32 -11.76 9.46
C SER A 79 -7.61 -10.94 10.55
N HIS A 80 -6.55 -10.19 10.18
CA HIS A 80 -5.83 -9.31 11.10
C HIS A 80 -6.71 -8.18 11.62
N SER A 81 -7.55 -7.60 10.78
CA SER A 81 -8.47 -6.53 11.18
C SER A 81 -9.54 -7.01 12.18
N THR A 82 -9.84 -8.32 12.19
CA THR A 82 -10.80 -8.91 13.13
C THR A 82 -10.16 -9.21 14.49
N ASP A 83 -8.95 -9.74 14.50
CA ASP A 83 -8.16 -9.97 15.71
C ASP A 83 -6.65 -9.82 15.41
N SER A 84 -6.11 -8.63 15.70
CA SER A 84 -4.71 -8.30 15.44
C SER A 84 -3.73 -8.95 16.42
N LYS A 85 -4.23 -9.56 17.51
CA LYS A 85 -3.40 -10.20 18.54
C LYS A 85 -3.24 -11.70 18.31
N GLU A 86 -4.00 -12.29 17.39
CA GLU A 86 -3.95 -13.73 17.11
C GLU A 86 -2.61 -14.11 16.44
N PRO A 87 -1.75 -14.94 17.09
CA PRO A 87 -0.41 -15.24 16.57
C PRO A 87 -0.42 -15.92 15.19
N ALA A 88 -1.41 -16.76 14.90
CA ALA A 88 -1.53 -17.41 13.59
C ALA A 88 -1.77 -16.38 12.47
N VAL A 89 -2.59 -15.37 12.74
CA VAL A 89 -2.90 -14.28 11.80
C VAL A 89 -1.68 -13.37 11.58
N GLN A 90 -0.97 -13.00 12.65
CA GLN A 90 0.28 -12.23 12.53
C GLN A 90 1.37 -12.97 11.74
N LYS A 91 1.43 -14.31 11.88
CA LYS A 91 2.35 -15.15 11.10
C LYS A 91 1.95 -15.17 9.62
N LEU A 92 0.66 -15.30 9.33
CA LEU A 92 0.15 -15.25 7.96
C LEU A 92 0.43 -13.90 7.30
N LEU A 93 0.16 -12.78 7.98
CA LEU A 93 0.39 -11.44 7.46
C LEU A 93 1.83 -11.23 7.02
N ARG A 94 2.79 -11.55 7.89
CA ARG A 94 4.23 -11.47 7.56
C ARG A 94 4.61 -12.36 6.39
N LYS A 95 4.01 -13.54 6.27
CA LYS A 95 4.26 -14.46 5.16
C LYS A 95 3.74 -13.90 3.83
N ILE A 96 2.57 -13.25 3.84
CA ILE A 96 2.01 -12.62 2.65
C ILE A 96 2.81 -11.37 2.26
N ASP A 97 3.28 -10.56 3.22
CA ASP A 97 4.16 -9.41 2.94
C ASP A 97 5.49 -9.83 2.27
N ASP A 98 6.10 -10.91 2.74
CA ASP A 98 7.32 -11.47 2.14
C ASP A 98 7.05 -12.00 0.71
N LEU A 99 5.92 -12.68 0.51
CA LEU A 99 5.49 -13.11 -0.81
C LEU A 99 5.25 -11.92 -1.76
N GLU A 100 4.62 -10.85 -1.28
CA GLU A 100 4.37 -9.63 -2.06
C GLU A 100 5.68 -9.07 -2.61
N SER A 101 6.66 -8.82 -1.74
CA SER A 101 7.95 -8.25 -2.14
C SER A 101 8.73 -9.19 -3.08
N GLN A 102 8.64 -10.50 -2.86
CA GLN A 102 9.23 -11.48 -3.77
C GLN A 102 8.58 -11.44 -5.16
N LEU A 103 7.25 -11.40 -5.24
CA LEU A 103 6.52 -11.33 -6.51
C LEU A 103 6.77 -10.00 -7.22
N GLU A 104 6.70 -8.87 -6.51
CA GLU A 104 6.97 -7.55 -7.06
C GLU A 104 8.39 -7.47 -7.63
N SER A 105 9.40 -7.92 -6.88
CA SER A 105 10.80 -7.96 -7.33
C SER A 105 10.99 -8.87 -8.56
N LYS A 106 10.26 -9.99 -8.62
CA LYS A 106 10.28 -10.93 -9.74
C LYS A 106 9.64 -10.37 -11.00
N LEU A 107 8.48 -9.73 -10.87
CA LEU A 107 7.64 -9.26 -11.98
C LEU A 107 8.05 -7.89 -12.54
N LEU A 108 8.84 -7.14 -11.78
CA LEU A 108 9.38 -5.82 -12.14
C LEU A 108 10.01 -5.75 -13.55
N PHE A 109 10.53 -6.87 -14.08
CA PHE A 109 11.10 -6.91 -15.43
C PHE A 109 10.10 -6.53 -16.52
N LEU A 110 8.80 -6.83 -16.37
CA LEU A 110 7.79 -6.52 -17.38
C LEU A 110 7.73 -5.02 -17.63
N LYS A 111 7.55 -4.25 -16.55
CA LYS A 111 7.54 -2.78 -16.56
C LYS A 111 8.87 -2.21 -17.08
N LEU A 112 9.99 -2.73 -16.58
CA LEU A 112 11.32 -2.21 -16.90
C LEU A 112 11.77 -2.50 -18.33
N GLU A 113 11.37 -3.63 -18.91
CA GLU A 113 11.70 -3.93 -20.30
C GLU A 113 10.80 -3.15 -21.24
N LEU A 114 9.50 -3.04 -20.94
CA LEU A 114 8.58 -2.19 -21.69
C LEU A 114 8.99 -0.72 -21.69
N SER A 115 9.60 -0.23 -20.60
CA SER A 115 10.09 1.16 -20.55
C SER A 115 11.36 1.38 -21.37
N LYS A 116 12.07 0.32 -21.78
CA LYS A 116 13.33 0.41 -22.55
C LYS A 116 13.16 0.27 -24.06
N VAL A 117 12.03 -0.26 -24.53
CA VAL A 117 11.80 -0.43 -25.98
C VAL A 117 11.71 0.91 -26.69
N SER A 118 12.11 0.92 -27.97
CA SER A 118 12.06 2.06 -28.86
C SER A 118 10.64 2.60 -29.03
N GLU A 119 10.55 3.87 -29.40
CA GLU A 119 9.27 4.52 -29.71
C GLU A 119 8.56 3.83 -30.88
N ASP A 120 9.29 3.42 -31.91
CA ASP A 120 8.71 2.73 -33.07
C ASP A 120 8.07 1.40 -32.67
N PHE A 121 8.78 0.60 -31.87
CA PHE A 121 8.24 -0.66 -31.39
C PHE A 121 7.04 -0.45 -30.45
N PHE A 122 7.13 0.49 -29.52
CA PHE A 122 6.00 0.82 -28.64
C PHE A 122 4.77 1.27 -29.41
N ASN A 123 4.93 2.18 -30.38
CA ASN A 123 3.84 2.62 -31.24
C ASN A 123 3.24 1.46 -32.06
N SER A 124 4.06 0.50 -32.49
CA SER A 124 3.56 -0.71 -33.16
C SER A 124 2.66 -1.56 -32.25
N LEU A 125 3.03 -1.69 -30.96
CA LEU A 125 2.21 -2.37 -29.96
C LEU A 125 0.90 -1.62 -29.71
N MET A 126 0.97 -0.30 -29.55
CA MET A 126 -0.21 0.53 -29.28
C MET A 126 -1.22 0.55 -30.45
N ASN A 127 -0.74 0.41 -31.68
CA ASN A 127 -1.58 0.33 -32.88
C ASN A 127 -2.24 -1.06 -33.08
N SER A 128 -1.78 -2.09 -32.38
CA SER A 128 -2.39 -3.42 -32.41
C SER A 128 -3.77 -3.41 -31.76
N THR A 129 -4.73 -4.11 -32.38
CA THR A 129 -6.07 -4.32 -31.83
C THR A 129 -6.06 -5.30 -30.64
N GLU A 130 -5.06 -6.17 -30.59
CA GLU A 130 -4.90 -7.22 -29.59
C GLU A 130 -4.60 -6.65 -28.19
N LEU A 131 -4.02 -5.45 -28.12
CA LEU A 131 -3.70 -4.73 -26.87
C LEU A 131 -4.68 -3.58 -26.59
N ALA A 132 -5.81 -3.49 -27.30
CA ALA A 132 -6.75 -2.38 -27.17
C ALA A 132 -7.21 -2.15 -25.72
N ASP A 133 -7.52 -3.23 -24.99
CA ASP A 133 -7.96 -3.19 -23.60
C ASP A 133 -6.85 -2.80 -22.61
N TYR A 134 -5.58 -2.88 -23.04
CA TYR A 134 -4.39 -2.63 -22.21
C TYR A 134 -3.69 -1.31 -22.52
N ARG A 135 -4.21 -0.51 -23.46
CA ARG A 135 -3.56 0.73 -23.92
C ARG A 135 -3.24 1.69 -22.79
N HIS A 136 -4.23 1.97 -21.93
CA HIS A 136 -4.05 2.87 -20.79
C HIS A 136 -2.90 2.44 -19.88
N HIS A 137 -2.85 1.15 -19.55
CA HIS A 137 -1.79 0.59 -18.71
C HIS A 137 -0.40 0.73 -19.35
N LEU A 138 -0.29 0.45 -20.66
CA LEU A 138 0.96 0.58 -21.40
C LEU A 138 1.43 2.04 -21.50
N ASP A 139 0.51 2.97 -21.76
CA ASP A 139 0.78 4.41 -21.80
C ASP A 139 1.24 4.93 -20.44
N LEU A 140 0.66 4.42 -19.35
CA LEU A 140 1.08 4.77 -17.99
C LEU A 140 2.52 4.29 -17.71
N ILE A 141 2.87 3.05 -18.10
CA ILE A 141 4.25 2.54 -18.00
C ILE A 141 5.21 3.44 -18.80
N ARG A 142 4.82 3.83 -20.01
CA ARG A 142 5.62 4.70 -20.88
C ARG A 142 5.83 6.08 -20.27
N THR A 143 4.79 6.66 -19.67
CA THR A 143 4.84 7.97 -18.99
C THR A 143 5.78 7.93 -17.80
N GLN A 144 5.70 6.86 -16.99
CA GLN A 144 6.52 6.68 -15.80
C GLN A 144 8.00 6.37 -16.10
N ARG A 145 8.35 6.04 -17.35
CA ARG A 145 9.71 5.68 -17.79
C ARG A 145 10.78 6.67 -17.30
N LYS A 146 10.51 7.98 -17.37
CA LYS A 146 11.44 9.05 -16.95
C LYS A 146 11.80 8.99 -15.47
N HIS A 147 10.97 8.34 -14.65
CA HIS A 147 11.11 8.22 -13.20
C HIS A 147 11.48 6.80 -12.74
N MET A 148 11.77 5.90 -13.68
CA MET A 148 12.26 4.56 -13.37
C MET A 148 13.77 4.58 -13.14
N LEU A 149 14.20 3.83 -12.13
CA LEU A 149 15.61 3.56 -11.87
C LEU A 149 16.10 2.37 -12.71
N SER A 150 17.39 2.04 -12.58
CA SER A 150 17.90 0.80 -13.18
C SER A 150 17.29 -0.44 -12.51
N GLU A 151 17.28 -1.59 -13.21
CA GLU A 151 16.74 -2.84 -12.64
C GLU A 151 17.35 -3.22 -11.28
N PRO A 152 18.68 -3.14 -11.08
CA PRO A 152 19.25 -3.41 -9.76
C PRO A 152 18.78 -2.42 -8.69
N GLU A 153 18.64 -1.13 -9.03
CA GLU A 153 18.19 -0.10 -8.09
C GLU A 153 16.72 -0.31 -7.70
N GLU A 154 15.83 -0.52 -8.66
CA GLU A 154 14.41 -0.80 -8.39
C GLU A 154 14.23 -2.06 -7.53
N ARG A 155 14.99 -3.13 -7.81
CA ARG A 155 14.96 -4.34 -6.99
C ARG A 155 15.43 -4.08 -5.56
N ILE A 156 16.44 -3.23 -5.37
CA ILE A 156 16.89 -2.84 -4.03
C ILE A 156 15.78 -2.06 -3.32
N MET A 157 15.11 -1.13 -3.99
CA MET A 157 14.00 -0.36 -3.41
C MET A 157 12.89 -1.28 -2.92
N VAL A 158 12.41 -2.21 -3.76
CA VAL A 158 11.35 -3.18 -3.42
C VAL A 158 11.74 -4.08 -2.24
N LEU A 159 12.97 -4.60 -2.22
CA LEU A 159 13.42 -5.48 -1.14
C LEU A 159 13.63 -4.74 0.18
N LYS A 160 14.05 -3.48 0.11
CA LYS A 160 14.29 -2.63 1.29
C LYS A 160 13.01 -2.10 1.90
N GLU A 161 11.92 -2.01 1.13
CA GLU A 161 10.63 -1.48 1.58
C GLU A 161 10.09 -2.20 2.82
N ILE A 162 10.15 -3.54 2.88
CA ILE A 162 9.68 -4.34 4.03
C ILE A 162 10.38 -3.90 5.33
N THR A 163 11.70 -3.80 5.29
CA THR A 163 12.52 -3.50 6.48
C THR A 163 12.72 -2.00 6.71
N GLY A 164 12.28 -1.16 5.77
CA GLY A 164 12.34 0.29 5.81
C GLY A 164 10.96 0.88 6.12
N LYS A 165 10.37 1.58 5.14
CA LYS A 165 9.11 2.32 5.34
C LYS A 165 7.96 1.47 5.88
N LYS A 166 7.76 0.23 5.42
CA LYS A 166 6.68 -0.65 5.92
C LYS A 166 6.87 -0.99 7.40
N ALA A 167 8.10 -1.30 7.84
CA ALA A 167 8.39 -1.56 9.25
C ALA A 167 8.14 -0.32 10.14
N ILE A 168 8.43 0.89 9.65
CA ILE A 168 8.19 2.13 10.38
C ILE A 168 6.67 2.43 10.48
N LEU A 169 5.91 2.19 9.42
CA LEU A 169 4.45 2.30 9.41
C LEU A 169 3.81 1.30 10.39
N ASN A 170 4.22 0.02 10.35
CA ASN A 170 3.72 -0.99 11.27
C ASN A 170 4.04 -0.63 12.74
N LEU A 171 5.25 -0.12 13.00
CA LEU A 171 5.60 0.37 14.33
C LEU A 171 4.72 1.54 14.76
N TYR A 172 4.40 2.48 13.88
CA TYR A 172 3.47 3.57 14.18
C TYR A 172 2.09 3.02 14.56
N ASP A 173 1.55 2.08 13.78
CA ASP A 173 0.23 1.48 14.02
C ASP A 173 0.19 0.71 15.34
N GLU A 174 1.18 -0.16 15.61
CA GLU A 174 1.27 -0.91 16.87
C GLU A 174 1.47 0.02 18.07
N PHE A 175 2.31 1.05 17.92
CA PHE A 175 2.61 1.99 18.99
C PHE A 175 1.38 2.83 19.36
N THR A 176 0.70 3.41 18.38
CA THR A 176 -0.48 4.25 18.62
C THR A 176 -1.70 3.44 19.07
N SER A 177 -1.91 2.24 18.51
CA SER A 177 -3.00 1.35 18.96
C SER A 177 -2.82 0.83 20.39
N SER A 178 -1.59 0.86 20.92
CA SER A 178 -1.32 0.51 22.33
C SER A 178 -1.74 1.58 23.34
N PHE A 179 -2.08 2.78 22.87
CA PHE A 179 -2.42 3.89 23.76
C PHE A 179 -3.73 3.65 24.51
N THR A 180 -3.70 4.02 25.79
CA THR A 180 -4.88 4.05 26.65
C THR A 180 -5.00 5.42 27.31
N TYR A 181 -6.24 5.81 27.55
CA TYR A 181 -6.60 7.15 27.98
C TYR A 181 -7.40 7.09 29.28
N ARG A 182 -6.92 7.74 30.33
CA ARG A 182 -7.65 7.84 31.60
C ARG A 182 -8.51 9.09 31.59
N ILE A 183 -9.82 8.93 31.68
CA ILE A 183 -10.80 10.02 31.64
C ILE A 183 -11.76 9.89 32.81
N THR A 184 -11.98 10.99 33.53
CA THR A 184 -13.01 11.05 34.57
C THR A 184 -14.39 11.30 33.95
N THR A 185 -15.27 10.32 34.07
CA THR A 185 -16.68 10.33 33.64
C THR A 185 -17.57 10.34 34.88
N GLY A 186 -18.31 11.42 35.12
CA GLY A 186 -19.13 11.57 36.33
C GLY A 186 -18.31 11.41 37.62
N ALA A 187 -18.51 10.31 38.35
CA ALA A 187 -17.85 10.02 39.62
C ALA A 187 -16.71 8.97 39.52
N SER A 188 -16.44 8.41 38.35
CA SER A 188 -15.42 7.37 38.13
C SER A 188 -14.32 7.83 37.16
N GLU A 189 -13.13 7.27 37.30
CA GLU A 189 -12.08 7.33 36.27
C GLU A 189 -12.12 6.04 35.45
N GLU A 190 -12.27 6.18 34.14
CA GLU A 190 -12.30 5.08 33.19
C GLU A 190 -11.00 5.06 32.38
N THR A 191 -10.53 3.86 32.02
CA THR A 191 -9.44 3.68 31.06
C THR A 191 -10.05 3.25 29.73
N LEU A 192 -9.85 4.08 28.72
CA LEU A 192 -10.51 3.98 27.42
C LEU A 192 -9.49 3.80 26.30
N THR A 193 -9.93 3.15 25.23
CA THR A 193 -9.28 3.12 23.92
C THR A 193 -9.47 4.45 23.19
N GLU A 194 -8.69 4.69 22.12
CA GLU A 194 -8.83 5.92 21.32
C GLU A 194 -10.25 6.10 20.77
N SER A 195 -10.85 5.06 20.19
CA SER A 195 -12.20 5.12 19.61
C SER A 195 -13.29 5.41 20.66
N GLU A 196 -13.12 4.92 21.89
CA GLU A 196 -14.01 5.27 23.00
C GLU A 196 -13.87 6.75 23.38
N VAL A 197 -12.64 7.29 23.43
CA VAL A 197 -12.42 8.73 23.66
C VAL A 197 -12.99 9.58 22.53
N GLU A 198 -12.85 9.16 21.27
CA GLU A 198 -13.45 9.86 20.13
C GLU A 198 -14.97 9.92 20.20
N THR A 199 -15.60 8.89 20.77
CA THR A 199 -17.05 8.88 21.03
C THR A 199 -17.41 9.98 22.04
N LEU A 200 -16.62 10.12 23.12
CA LEU A 200 -16.83 11.16 24.13
C LEU A 200 -16.67 12.59 23.58
N ARG A 201 -15.93 12.80 22.48
CA ARG A 201 -15.83 14.11 21.81
C ARG A 201 -17.17 14.60 21.24
N ARG A 202 -18.18 13.73 21.13
CA ARG A 202 -19.53 14.07 20.66
C ARG A 202 -20.58 14.07 21.77
N ASP A 203 -20.16 13.92 23.03
CA ASP A 203 -21.06 13.90 24.18
C ASP A 203 -21.80 15.24 24.36
N HIS A 204 -22.96 15.22 25.02
CA HIS A 204 -23.72 16.43 25.33
C HIS A 204 -23.01 17.33 26.36
N ASP A 205 -22.22 16.78 27.29
CA ASP A 205 -21.44 17.53 28.27
C ASP A 205 -20.18 18.17 27.63
N SER A 206 -20.11 19.50 27.63
CA SER A 206 -18.98 20.25 27.08
C SER A 206 -17.66 20.01 27.81
N GLU A 207 -17.70 19.81 29.13
CA GLU A 207 -16.48 19.56 29.91
C GLU A 207 -15.95 18.17 29.62
N LEU A 208 -16.83 17.19 29.41
CA LEU A 208 -16.42 15.85 29.00
C LEU A 208 -15.81 15.85 27.60
N ARG A 209 -16.43 16.56 26.62
CA ARG A 209 -15.85 16.74 25.28
C ARG A 209 -14.45 17.35 25.34
N LYS A 210 -14.27 18.39 26.16
CA LYS A 210 -12.97 19.06 26.34
C LYS A 210 -11.93 18.13 26.93
N LYS A 211 -12.25 17.42 28.02
CA LYS A 211 -11.35 16.43 28.65
C LYS A 211 -10.95 15.34 27.65
N ALA A 212 -11.91 14.81 26.90
CA ALA A 212 -11.66 13.82 25.85
C ALA A 212 -10.69 14.33 24.80
N PHE A 213 -10.95 15.52 24.24
CA PHE A 213 -10.07 16.14 23.26
C PHE A 213 -8.66 16.39 23.81
N GLU A 214 -8.54 17.03 24.98
CA GLU A 214 -7.24 17.30 25.61
C GLU A 214 -6.46 16.02 25.93
N SER A 215 -7.14 14.91 26.26
CA SER A 215 -6.49 13.64 26.57
C SER A 215 -5.74 13.06 25.36
N LEU A 216 -6.29 13.18 24.15
CA LEU A 216 -5.67 12.77 22.89
C LEU A 216 -4.36 13.55 22.66
N PHE A 217 -4.43 14.88 22.72
CA PHE A 217 -3.24 15.73 22.53
C PHE A 217 -2.20 15.56 23.64
N ARG A 218 -2.63 15.33 24.88
CA ARG A 218 -1.72 15.04 25.98
C ARG A 218 -0.95 13.75 25.73
N LYS A 219 -1.64 12.69 25.32
CA LYS A 219 -1.00 11.41 24.98
C LYS A 219 -0.02 11.54 23.81
N ALA A 220 -0.40 12.26 22.76
CA ALA A 220 0.49 12.56 21.64
C ALA A 220 1.71 13.38 22.10
N LYS A 221 1.53 14.38 22.98
CA LYS A 221 2.62 15.19 23.54
C LYS A 221 3.57 14.38 24.41
N GLU A 222 3.05 13.51 25.27
CA GLU A 222 3.83 12.56 26.09
C GLU A 222 4.75 11.68 25.22
N ASN A 223 4.27 11.31 24.02
CA ASN A 223 5.00 10.46 23.06
C ASN A 223 5.61 11.24 21.89
N SER A 224 5.69 12.57 21.98
CA SER A 224 6.05 13.45 20.87
C SER A 224 7.41 13.14 20.25
N ILE A 225 8.40 12.73 21.06
CA ILE A 225 9.73 12.34 20.56
C ILE A 225 9.61 11.17 19.59
N VAL A 226 8.88 10.11 19.96
CA VAL A 226 8.73 8.92 19.12
C VAL A 226 7.93 9.28 17.87
N LEU A 227 6.76 9.90 18.04
CA LEU A 227 5.88 10.26 16.92
C LEU A 227 6.56 11.19 15.91
N THR A 228 7.31 12.19 16.38
CA THR A 228 8.05 13.11 15.51
C THR A 228 9.15 12.39 14.73
N ASN A 229 9.88 11.47 15.37
CA ASN A 229 10.92 10.70 14.67
C ASN A 229 10.34 9.75 13.62
N LEU A 230 9.22 9.09 13.91
CA LEU A 230 8.51 8.24 12.94
C LEU A 230 8.06 9.06 11.72
N TYR A 231 7.40 10.19 11.96
CA TYR A 231 6.93 11.08 10.89
C TYR A 231 8.07 11.64 10.05
N ASN A 232 9.13 12.16 10.69
CA ASN A 232 10.28 12.71 9.98
C ASN A 232 11.01 11.65 9.16
N SER A 233 11.11 10.42 9.66
CA SER A 233 11.77 9.32 8.95
C SER A 233 10.99 8.95 7.68
N LEU A 234 9.67 8.80 7.78
CA LEU A 234 8.81 8.49 6.62
C LEU A 234 8.79 9.64 5.61
N SER A 235 8.69 10.88 6.09
CA SER A 235 8.68 12.06 5.22
C SER A 235 10.01 12.20 4.46
N ARG A 236 11.13 11.94 5.16
CA ARG A 236 12.46 12.00 4.54
C ARG A 236 12.72 10.85 3.57
N ASP A 237 12.23 9.65 3.87
CA ASP A 237 12.30 8.50 2.96
C ASP A 237 11.57 8.81 1.64
N TRP A 238 10.34 9.35 1.71
CA TRP A 238 9.55 9.75 0.54
C TRP A 238 10.23 10.86 -0.28
N ASP A 239 10.77 11.88 0.38
CA ASP A 239 11.49 12.98 -0.26
C ASP A 239 12.77 12.51 -0.98
N LEU A 240 13.55 11.62 -0.34
CA LEU A 240 14.73 11.00 -0.95
C LEU A 240 14.39 10.11 -2.14
N GLU A 241 13.29 9.35 -2.08
CA GLU A 241 12.83 8.54 -3.20
C GLU A 241 12.39 9.42 -4.38
N ALA A 242 11.63 10.49 -4.12
CA ALA A 242 11.20 11.42 -5.15
C ALA A 242 12.39 12.08 -5.87
N ASP A 243 13.39 12.56 -5.12
CA ASP A 243 14.64 13.13 -5.67
C ASP A 243 15.41 12.09 -6.50
N LYS A 244 15.58 10.87 -5.97
CA LYS A 244 16.29 9.80 -6.67
C LYS A 244 15.59 9.40 -7.98
N ARG A 245 14.27 9.48 -8.03
CA ARG A 245 13.43 9.24 -9.21
C ARG A 245 13.30 10.47 -10.11
N GLY A 246 13.92 11.60 -9.76
CA GLY A 246 13.95 12.81 -10.59
C GLY A 246 12.61 13.55 -10.68
N TYR A 247 11.79 13.51 -9.64
CA TYR A 247 10.61 14.37 -9.53
C TYR A 247 11.00 15.77 -9.08
N ASP A 248 10.31 16.80 -9.61
CA ASP A 248 10.55 18.20 -9.24
C ASP A 248 10.14 18.49 -7.79
N SER A 249 9.16 17.76 -7.27
CA SER A 249 8.74 17.84 -5.87
C SER A 249 8.22 16.49 -5.36
N PRO A 250 8.24 16.25 -4.03
CA PRO A 250 7.72 15.00 -3.47
C PRO A 250 6.23 14.78 -3.71
N ILE A 251 5.43 15.86 -3.85
CA ILE A 251 4.00 15.73 -4.15
C ILE A 251 3.76 15.33 -5.61
N SER A 252 4.62 15.75 -6.54
CA SER A 252 4.52 15.37 -7.96
C SER A 252 4.59 13.86 -8.16
N MET A 253 5.40 13.15 -7.35
CA MET A 253 5.42 11.69 -7.34
C MET A 253 4.07 11.08 -6.97
N ARG A 254 3.38 11.62 -5.96
CA ARG A 254 2.04 11.13 -5.57
C ARG A 254 0.99 11.49 -6.62
N ASN A 255 1.09 12.67 -7.20
CA ASN A 255 0.15 13.16 -8.21
C ASN A 255 0.22 12.31 -9.48
N GLU A 256 1.43 12.01 -9.98
CA GLU A 256 1.63 11.11 -11.13
C GLU A 256 1.13 9.69 -10.84
N LEU A 257 1.37 9.16 -9.63
CA LEU A 257 0.82 7.85 -9.21
C LEU A 257 -0.72 7.80 -9.18
N ASN A 258 -1.37 8.94 -8.97
CA ASN A 258 -2.83 9.07 -9.00
C ASN A 258 -3.35 9.52 -10.37
N GLU A 259 -2.48 9.68 -11.37
CA GLU A 259 -2.80 10.20 -12.71
C GLU A 259 -3.45 11.60 -12.68
N VAL A 260 -3.00 12.45 -11.74
CA VAL A 260 -3.45 13.83 -11.58
C VAL A 260 -2.29 14.79 -11.82
N SER A 261 -2.55 15.91 -12.49
CA SER A 261 -1.56 16.98 -12.69
C SER A 261 -1.33 17.78 -11.41
N ASP A 262 -0.11 18.29 -11.21
CA ASP A 262 0.22 19.18 -10.10
C ASP A 262 -0.66 20.43 -10.07
N GLU A 263 -1.00 20.99 -11.24
CA GLU A 263 -1.86 22.16 -11.37
C GLU A 263 -3.26 21.92 -10.81
N ALA A 264 -3.85 20.75 -11.06
CA ALA A 264 -5.17 20.39 -10.54
C ALA A 264 -5.17 20.26 -9.02
N VAL A 265 -4.11 19.69 -8.44
CA VAL A 265 -3.96 19.59 -6.98
C VAL A 265 -3.75 20.97 -6.37
N ASN A 266 -2.86 21.78 -6.95
CA ASN A 266 -2.62 23.16 -6.50
C ASN A 266 -3.88 24.02 -6.57
N CYS A 267 -4.70 23.87 -7.61
CA CYS A 267 -5.97 24.60 -7.73
C CYS A 267 -6.90 24.35 -6.54
N ILE A 268 -6.99 23.11 -6.03
CA ILE A 268 -7.79 22.79 -4.84
C ILE A 268 -7.14 23.39 -3.57
N ILE A 269 -5.82 23.31 -3.45
CA ILE A 269 -5.09 23.90 -2.32
C ILE A 269 -5.30 25.42 -2.27
N ASP A 270 -5.17 26.11 -3.40
CA ASP A 270 -5.32 27.56 -3.51
C ASP A 270 -6.77 27.95 -3.22
N ALA A 271 -7.75 27.31 -3.86
CA ALA A 271 -9.17 27.61 -3.65
C ALA A 271 -9.62 27.40 -2.21
N THR A 272 -9.08 26.38 -1.53
CA THR A 272 -9.40 26.15 -0.11
C THR A 272 -8.69 27.14 0.80
N THR A 273 -7.40 27.41 0.57
CA THR A 273 -6.60 28.37 1.35
C THR A 273 -7.17 29.79 1.24
N ASP A 274 -7.44 30.27 0.04
CA ASP A 274 -8.02 31.61 -0.22
C ASP A 274 -9.42 31.77 0.38
N GLY A 275 -10.15 30.66 0.52
CA GLY A 275 -11.48 30.62 1.15
C GLY A 275 -11.46 30.73 2.67
N TYR A 276 -10.32 30.47 3.32
CA TYR A 276 -10.18 30.64 4.77
C TYR A 276 -9.72 32.04 5.11
N SER A 277 -10.60 32.84 5.72
CA SER A 277 -10.26 34.17 6.26
C SER A 277 -9.34 34.16 7.51
N VAL A 278 -8.79 33.00 7.86
CA VAL A 278 -8.07 32.75 9.13
C VAL A 278 -6.66 32.22 8.87
N VAL A 279 -6.25 32.07 7.60
CA VAL A 279 -4.88 31.71 7.22
C VAL A 279 -4.13 32.98 6.82
#